data_AF-A0A6N8YXU7-F1
#
_entry.id   AF-A0A6N8YXU7-F1
#
_cell.length_a   1.000
_cell.length_b   1.000
_cell.length_c   1.000
_cell.angle_alpha   90.00
_cell.angle_beta   90.00
_cell.angle_gamma   90.00
#
_symmetry.space_group_name_H-M   'P 1'
#
loop_
_entity.id
_entity.type
_entity.pdbx_description
1 polymer ?
#
loop_
_entity_poly.entity_id
_entity_poly.type
_entity_poly.pdbx_seq_one_letter_code
_entity_poly.pdbx_strand_id
1 'polypeptide(L)'
;MRQTGLEHRGGDMDSLQDRYLSSYPILTRLGRTGPDGIPVPHPMLSAIAPDLWRMIGEACFGVIWNRPGLTIEQRSMATISVIAALRRDDNLKGHIESGLDVGFSPSQIVEIILQTFFYVGAPIGTTALDIANRVFEERNLAVDPIQVFDPREDPEELLRRGRAKREEVLGVLPASNGIAVDEDWDRYLLEYLWGSVWTRPGLDLQSRMICTLSVLPLVATNRSLRDHVRGALRIGMEEEQINELFFHLTFYTGESIARHARVIAREVFARREPSSE
;
A
#
# COMPACT_ATOMS: atom_id res chain seq x y z
N MET A 1 -6.16 30.30 -26.42
CA MET A 1 -7.39 29.51 -26.16
C MET A 1 -7.18 28.10 -26.72
N ARG A 2 -6.83 27.14 -25.88
CA ARG A 2 -6.86 25.71 -26.23
C ARG A 2 -7.68 25.02 -25.13
N GLN A 3 -8.89 24.62 -25.48
CA GLN A 3 -9.68 23.66 -24.74
C GLN A 3 -8.99 22.31 -24.90
N THR A 4 -8.40 21.78 -23.84
CA THR A 4 -8.02 20.37 -23.76
C THR A 4 -9.13 19.64 -23.01
N GLY A 5 -9.87 18.82 -23.75
CA GLY A 5 -11.00 18.05 -23.25
C GLY A 5 -10.58 17.09 -22.15
N LEU A 6 -11.13 17.29 -20.95
CA LEU A 6 -11.42 16.20 -20.03
C LEU A 6 -12.76 15.59 -20.44
N GLU A 7 -12.74 14.71 -21.44
CA GLU A 7 -13.85 13.77 -21.61
C GLU A 7 -13.60 12.58 -20.68
N HIS A 8 -13.97 12.76 -19.41
CA HIS A 8 -14.10 11.63 -18.50
C HIS A 8 -15.49 11.01 -18.72
N ARG A 9 -15.61 10.09 -19.67
CA ARG A 9 -16.78 9.21 -19.77
C ARG A 9 -16.71 8.16 -18.67
N GLY A 10 -16.97 8.57 -17.43
CA GLY A 10 -17.43 7.66 -16.39
C GLY A 10 -18.88 7.29 -16.72
N GLY A 11 -19.19 5.99 -16.78
CA GLY A 11 -20.55 5.52 -17.03
C GLY A 11 -21.53 6.21 -16.07
N ASP A 12 -22.68 6.62 -16.61
CA ASP A 12 -23.72 7.41 -15.94
C ASP A 12 -24.05 6.84 -14.55
N MET A 13 -23.47 7.47 -13.51
CA MET A 13 -23.94 7.38 -12.14
C MET A 13 -24.84 8.59 -11.91
N ASP A 14 -26.08 8.47 -12.38
CA ASP A 14 -27.07 9.56 -12.45
C ASP A 14 -27.51 10.07 -11.06
N SER A 15 -27.17 9.35 -9.99
CA SER A 15 -27.47 9.76 -8.61
C SER A 15 -26.43 9.29 -7.57
N LEU A 16 -26.48 9.91 -6.38
CA LEU A 16 -25.78 9.41 -5.19
C LEU A 16 -26.23 8.00 -4.79
N GLN A 17 -27.44 7.58 -5.21
CA GLN A 17 -27.91 6.21 -5.03
C GLN A 17 -27.14 5.22 -5.88
N ASP A 18 -26.90 5.53 -7.15
CA ASP A 18 -26.15 4.66 -8.05
C ASP A 18 -24.70 4.50 -7.57
N ARG A 19 -24.07 5.59 -7.11
CA ARG A 19 -22.74 5.56 -6.51
C ARG A 19 -22.66 4.70 -5.25
N TYR A 20 -23.69 4.71 -4.42
CA TYR A 20 -23.69 3.83 -3.25
C TYR A 20 -23.91 2.37 -3.64
N LEU A 21 -24.81 2.09 -4.59
CA LEU A 21 -25.05 0.74 -5.07
C LEU A 21 -23.83 0.14 -5.77
N SER A 22 -23.01 0.96 -6.44
CA SER A 22 -21.74 0.51 -7.03
C SER A 22 -20.72 0.02 -5.99
N SER A 23 -20.93 0.30 -4.70
CA SER A 23 -20.08 -0.24 -3.63
C SER A 23 -20.32 -1.74 -3.37
N TYR A 24 -21.48 -2.28 -3.75
CA TYR A 24 -21.88 -3.63 -3.37
C TYR A 24 -20.93 -4.69 -3.92
N PRO A 25 -20.58 -4.70 -5.23
CA PRO A 25 -19.65 -5.69 -5.76
C PRO A 25 -18.27 -5.65 -5.08
N ILE A 26 -17.77 -4.45 -4.77
CA ILE A 26 -16.53 -4.28 -4.01
C ILE A 26 -16.65 -4.88 -2.62
N LEU A 27 -17.70 -4.52 -1.88
CA LEU A 27 -17.92 -5.01 -0.52
C LEU A 27 -18.13 -6.52 -0.48
N THR A 28 -18.78 -7.11 -1.50
CA THR A 28 -18.89 -8.56 -1.65
C THR A 28 -17.52 -9.20 -1.82
N ARG A 29 -16.65 -8.66 -2.69
CA ARG A 29 -15.28 -9.16 -2.85
C ARG A 29 -14.44 -9.03 -1.57
N LEU A 30 -14.75 -8.04 -0.72
CA LEU A 30 -14.10 -7.83 0.57
C LEU A 30 -14.70 -8.68 1.71
N GLY A 31 -15.68 -9.54 1.44
CA GLY A 31 -16.35 -10.34 2.47
C GLY A 31 -17.22 -9.53 3.43
N ARG A 32 -17.68 -8.34 3.02
CA ARG A 32 -18.42 -7.38 3.87
C ARG A 32 -19.92 -7.31 3.55
N THR A 33 -20.45 -8.34 2.90
CA THR A 33 -21.88 -8.47 2.59
C THR A 33 -22.48 -9.72 3.24
N GLY A 34 -23.79 -9.69 3.50
CA GLY A 34 -24.54 -10.89 3.84
C GLY A 34 -24.64 -11.87 2.65
N PRO A 35 -25.26 -13.05 2.86
CA PRO A 35 -25.50 -14.04 1.80
C PRO A 35 -26.36 -13.52 0.64
N ASP A 36 -27.12 -12.45 0.88
CA ASP A 36 -27.95 -11.72 -0.10
C ASP A 36 -27.16 -10.68 -0.91
N GLY A 37 -25.86 -10.53 -0.67
CA GLY A 37 -25.02 -9.53 -1.33
C GLY A 37 -25.22 -8.11 -0.81
N ILE A 38 -25.99 -7.92 0.26
CA ILE A 38 -26.22 -6.60 0.86
C ILE A 38 -25.09 -6.29 1.85
N PRO A 39 -24.47 -5.10 1.81
CA PRO A 39 -23.49 -4.67 2.78
C PRO A 39 -23.96 -4.82 4.21
N VAL A 40 -23.16 -5.48 5.04
CA VAL A 40 -23.41 -5.58 6.49
C VAL A 40 -23.18 -4.19 7.09
N PRO A 41 -24.21 -3.54 7.65
CA PRO A 41 -24.05 -2.21 8.21
C PRO A 41 -23.16 -2.24 9.44
N HIS A 42 -22.26 -1.26 9.59
CA HIS A 42 -21.50 -1.13 10.82
C HIS A 42 -22.43 -0.74 11.97
N PRO A 43 -22.67 -1.60 12.99
CA PRO A 43 -23.78 -1.41 13.94
C PRO A 43 -23.75 -0.06 14.66
N MET A 44 -22.59 0.34 15.16
CA MET A 44 -22.41 1.64 15.82
C MET A 44 -22.65 2.82 14.86
N LEU A 45 -22.00 2.86 13.70
CA LEU A 45 -22.18 3.96 12.74
C LEU A 45 -23.64 4.07 12.30
N SER A 46 -24.30 2.96 12.01
CA SER A 46 -25.72 2.96 11.64
C SER A 46 -26.63 3.49 12.75
N ALA A 47 -26.27 3.26 14.02
CA ALA A 47 -27.06 3.73 15.16
C ALA A 47 -26.87 5.23 15.47
N ILE A 48 -25.65 5.75 15.36
CA ILE A 48 -25.34 7.13 15.82
C ILE A 48 -25.09 8.13 14.68
N ALA A 49 -24.71 7.65 13.50
CA ALA A 49 -24.36 8.47 12.34
C ALA A 49 -24.69 7.75 11.01
N PRO A 50 -25.98 7.45 10.74
CA PRO A 50 -26.37 6.70 9.55
C PRO A 50 -25.95 7.37 8.24
N ASP A 51 -25.94 8.70 8.18
CA ASP A 51 -25.45 9.47 7.04
C ASP A 51 -23.95 9.23 6.80
N LEU A 52 -23.16 9.08 7.87
CA LEU A 52 -21.74 8.75 7.75
C LEU A 52 -21.52 7.35 7.20
N TRP A 53 -22.29 6.35 7.67
CA TRP A 53 -22.25 5.00 7.09
C TRP A 53 -22.57 5.04 5.59
N ARG A 54 -23.62 5.80 5.22
CA ARG A 54 -24.00 6.00 3.83
C ARG A 54 -22.88 6.65 3.00
N MET A 55 -22.28 7.72 3.52
CA MET A 55 -21.15 8.40 2.87
C MET A 55 -19.94 7.49 2.69
N ILE A 56 -19.63 6.63 3.67
CA ILE A 56 -18.52 5.67 3.57
C ILE A 56 -18.80 4.66 2.45
N GLY A 57 -20.01 4.09 2.41
CA GLY A 57 -20.41 3.17 1.35
C GLY A 57 -20.23 3.80 -0.03
N GLU A 58 -20.69 5.03 -0.21
CA GLU A 58 -20.57 5.76 -1.46
C GLU A 58 -19.12 6.15 -1.78
N ALA A 59 -18.51 7.01 -0.96
CA ALA A 59 -17.28 7.69 -1.32
C ALA A 59 -16.03 6.81 -1.16
N CYS A 60 -16.02 5.86 -0.22
CA CYS A 60 -14.92 4.90 -0.11
C CYS A 60 -15.11 3.77 -1.13
N PHE A 61 -16.16 2.96 -0.96
CA PHE A 61 -16.30 1.70 -1.67
C PHE A 61 -16.96 1.85 -3.03
N GLY A 62 -17.89 2.79 -3.18
CA GLY A 62 -18.57 3.09 -4.46
C GLY A 62 -17.74 3.94 -5.41
N VAL A 63 -16.89 4.82 -4.87
CA VAL A 63 -16.00 5.70 -5.65
C VAL A 63 -14.56 5.20 -5.61
N ILE A 64 -13.83 5.39 -4.51
CA ILE A 64 -12.37 5.18 -4.50
C ILE A 64 -11.96 3.77 -4.87
N TRP A 65 -12.60 2.75 -4.30
CA TRP A 65 -12.27 1.36 -4.59
C TRP A 65 -12.62 0.93 -6.02
N ASN A 66 -13.59 1.60 -6.65
CA ASN A 66 -14.00 1.35 -8.04
C ASN A 66 -13.18 2.14 -9.07
N ARG A 67 -12.32 3.07 -8.66
CA ARG A 67 -11.51 3.83 -9.62
C ARG A 67 -10.57 2.90 -10.39
N PRO A 68 -10.39 3.12 -11.72
CA PRO A 68 -9.43 2.36 -12.51
C PRO A 68 -8.00 2.64 -12.04
N GLY A 69 -7.03 1.96 -12.66
CA GLY A 69 -5.60 2.16 -12.38
C GLY A 69 -5.03 1.25 -11.30
N LEU A 70 -5.81 0.84 -10.30
CA LEU A 70 -5.42 -0.20 -9.34
C LEU A 70 -6.47 -1.30 -9.23
N THR A 71 -5.99 -2.53 -9.14
CA THR A 71 -6.82 -3.71 -8.83
C THR A 71 -7.28 -3.70 -7.37
N ILE A 72 -8.32 -4.48 -7.06
CA ILE A 72 -8.86 -4.59 -5.69
C ILE A 72 -7.83 -5.24 -4.76
N GLU A 73 -7.04 -6.18 -5.28
CA GLU A 73 -5.90 -6.82 -4.64
C GLU A 73 -4.86 -5.77 -4.23
N GLN A 74 -4.42 -4.94 -5.18
CA GLN A 74 -3.45 -3.86 -4.91
C GLN A 74 -3.99 -2.85 -3.89
N ARG A 75 -5.28 -2.50 -3.97
CA ARG A 75 -5.96 -1.61 -2.99
C ARG A 75 -6.03 -2.25 -1.60
N SER A 76 -6.35 -3.53 -1.52
CA SER A 76 -6.41 -4.29 -0.27
C SER A 76 -5.03 -4.38 0.39
N MET A 77 -3.99 -4.67 -0.40
CA MET A 77 -2.60 -4.67 0.03
C MET A 77 -2.17 -3.31 0.59
N ALA A 78 -2.43 -2.23 -0.16
CA ALA A 78 -2.14 -0.86 0.29
C ALA A 78 -2.86 -0.51 1.59
N THR A 79 -4.13 -0.91 1.71
CA THR A 79 -4.95 -0.68 2.91
C THR A 79 -4.40 -1.43 4.13
N ILE A 80 -4.03 -2.71 4.00
CA ILE A 80 -3.41 -3.47 5.10
C ILE A 80 -2.11 -2.79 5.54
N SER A 81 -1.25 -2.40 4.59
CA SER A 81 0.02 -1.72 4.88
C SER A 81 -0.17 -0.41 5.66
N VAL A 82 -1.07 0.47 5.20
CA VAL A 82 -1.24 1.79 5.83
C VAL A 82 -1.98 1.71 7.17
N ILE A 83 -2.97 0.82 7.31
CA ILE A 83 -3.68 0.65 8.59
C ILE A 83 -2.75 0.06 9.66
N ALA A 84 -1.89 -0.88 9.29
CA ALA A 84 -0.85 -1.38 10.17
C ALA A 84 0.05 -0.24 10.67
N ALA A 85 0.53 0.62 9.75
CA ALA A 85 1.32 1.80 10.10
C ALA A 85 0.60 2.79 11.03
N LEU A 86 -0.71 2.97 10.84
CA LEU A 86 -1.55 3.86 11.65
C LEU A 86 -1.93 3.28 13.02
N ARG A 87 -1.60 2.01 13.31
CA ARG A 87 -1.96 1.33 14.56
C ARG A 87 -3.45 1.40 14.86
N ARG A 88 -4.26 1.19 13.82
CA ARG A 88 -5.72 1.07 13.92
C ARG A 88 -6.06 -0.41 14.00
N ASP A 89 -5.63 -1.03 15.09
CA ASP A 89 -5.58 -2.47 15.29
C ASP A 89 -6.96 -3.15 15.10
N ASP A 90 -8.04 -2.53 15.61
CA ASP A 90 -9.42 -2.99 15.40
C ASP A 90 -9.84 -3.00 13.91
N ASN A 91 -9.35 -2.03 13.14
CA ASN A 91 -9.64 -1.93 11.71
C ASN A 91 -8.72 -2.84 10.88
N LEU A 92 -7.49 -3.09 11.35
CA LEU A 92 -6.52 -3.96 10.69
C LEU A 92 -7.06 -5.39 10.58
N LYS A 93 -7.65 -5.92 11.65
CA LYS A 93 -8.27 -7.26 11.67
C LYS A 93 -9.24 -7.44 10.49
N GLY A 94 -10.20 -6.53 10.35
CA GLY A 94 -11.20 -6.58 9.28
C GLY A 94 -10.65 -6.36 7.87
N HIS A 95 -9.47 -5.75 7.71
CA HIS A 95 -8.81 -5.62 6.42
C HIS A 95 -7.91 -6.80 6.08
N ILE A 96 -7.36 -7.49 7.07
CA ILE A 96 -6.70 -8.79 6.86
C ILE A 96 -7.73 -9.84 6.45
N GLU A 97 -8.88 -9.89 7.13
CA GLU A 97 -10.03 -10.71 6.74
C GLU A 97 -10.44 -10.46 5.29
N SER A 98 -10.68 -9.19 4.92
CA SER A 98 -10.98 -8.81 3.54
C SER A 98 -9.84 -9.15 2.56
N GLY A 99 -8.57 -9.10 2.99
CA GLY A 99 -7.42 -9.51 2.18
C GLY A 99 -7.46 -11.00 1.81
N LEU A 100 -7.82 -11.85 2.78
CA LEU A 100 -8.03 -13.28 2.56
C LEU A 100 -9.23 -13.52 1.61
N ASP A 101 -10.32 -12.78 1.78
CA ASP A 101 -11.53 -12.91 0.94
C ASP A 101 -11.29 -12.45 -0.51
N VAL A 102 -10.41 -11.46 -0.71
CA VAL A 102 -9.94 -11.02 -2.03
C VAL A 102 -9.00 -12.04 -2.69
N GLY A 103 -8.38 -12.93 -1.91
CA GLY A 103 -7.61 -14.07 -2.40
C GLY A 103 -6.14 -14.13 -1.96
N PHE A 104 -5.69 -13.28 -1.04
CA PHE A 104 -4.33 -13.42 -0.49
C PHE A 104 -4.20 -14.68 0.35
N SER A 105 -3.07 -15.37 0.23
CA SER A 105 -2.71 -16.43 1.16
C SER A 105 -2.26 -15.85 2.52
N PRO A 106 -2.33 -16.61 3.62
CA PRO A 106 -1.74 -16.20 4.90
C PRO A 106 -0.28 -15.77 4.77
N SER A 107 0.52 -16.49 3.97
CA SER A 107 1.93 -16.15 3.72
C SER A 107 2.09 -14.82 2.96
N GLN A 108 1.19 -14.48 2.04
CA GLN A 108 1.22 -13.16 1.38
C GLN A 108 0.87 -12.03 2.35
N ILE A 109 -0.12 -12.22 3.23
CA ILE A 109 -0.44 -11.24 4.29
C ILE A 109 0.78 -11.00 5.20
N VAL A 110 1.50 -12.07 5.57
CA VAL A 110 2.75 -11.96 6.34
C VAL A 110 3.79 -11.15 5.57
N GLU A 111 3.98 -11.39 4.27
CA GLU A 111 4.93 -10.62 3.45
C GLU A 111 4.54 -9.14 3.30
N ILE A 112 3.24 -8.82 3.23
CA ILE A 112 2.74 -7.43 3.20
C ILE A 112 3.13 -6.70 4.48
N ILE A 113 2.99 -7.34 5.64
CA ILE A 113 3.35 -6.77 6.95
C ILE A 113 4.87 -6.69 7.11
N LEU A 114 5.61 -7.73 6.71
CA LEU A 114 7.08 -7.73 6.74
C LEU A 114 7.68 -6.61 5.87
N GLN A 115 7.07 -6.32 4.72
CA GLN A 115 7.52 -5.24 3.85
C GLN A 115 7.42 -3.86 4.52
N THR A 116 6.44 -3.63 5.40
CA THR A 116 6.31 -2.35 6.12
C THR A 116 7.18 -2.28 7.37
N PHE A 117 7.56 -3.41 7.96
CA PHE A 117 8.27 -3.54 9.23
C PHE A 117 9.45 -2.57 9.42
N PHE A 118 10.37 -2.48 8.46
CA PHE A 118 11.55 -1.62 8.54
C PHE A 118 11.25 -0.13 8.33
N TYR A 119 10.09 0.21 7.79
CA TYR A 119 9.67 1.60 7.57
C TYR A 119 8.93 2.18 8.77
N VAL A 120 8.13 1.34 9.46
CA VAL A 120 7.29 1.78 10.59
C VAL A 120 7.85 1.36 11.95
N GLY A 121 8.87 0.49 11.96
CA GLY A 121 9.54 0.02 13.16
C GLY A 121 9.00 -1.31 13.67
N ALA A 122 9.89 -2.08 14.32
CA ALA A 122 9.62 -3.44 14.76
C ALA A 122 8.35 -3.60 15.63
N PRO A 123 8.08 -2.76 16.64
CA PRO A 123 6.90 -2.94 17.50
C PRO A 123 5.57 -2.86 16.76
N ILE A 124 5.50 -2.02 15.71
CA ILE A 124 4.29 -1.89 14.87
C ILE A 124 4.11 -3.15 14.03
N GLY A 125 5.18 -3.61 13.36
CA GLY A 125 5.13 -4.82 12.55
C GLY A 125 4.81 -6.08 13.35
N THR A 126 5.37 -6.24 14.56
CA THR A 126 5.05 -7.39 15.44
C THR A 126 3.60 -7.37 15.90
N THR A 127 3.05 -6.19 16.22
CA THR A 127 1.62 -6.06 16.58
C THR A 127 0.73 -6.46 15.41
N ALA A 128 1.06 -6.02 14.20
CA ALA A 128 0.31 -6.38 13.00
C ALA A 128 0.36 -7.89 12.70
N LEU A 129 1.52 -8.54 12.92
CA LEU A 129 1.65 -9.99 12.78
C LEU A 129 0.84 -10.77 13.82
N ASP A 130 0.76 -10.30 15.07
CA ASP A 130 -0.09 -10.90 16.10
C ASP A 130 -1.57 -10.86 15.70
N ILE A 131 -2.04 -9.71 15.20
CA ILE A 131 -3.41 -9.55 14.70
C ILE A 131 -3.67 -10.48 13.51
N ALA A 132 -2.72 -10.59 12.58
CA ALA A 132 -2.83 -11.52 11.45
C ALA A 132 -2.91 -12.97 11.91
N ASN A 133 -2.04 -13.39 12.84
CA ASN A 133 -2.04 -14.74 13.39
C ASN A 133 -3.38 -15.10 14.03
N ARG A 134 -3.96 -14.19 14.82
CA ARG A 134 -5.30 -14.37 15.40
C ARG A 134 -6.38 -14.55 14.34
N VAL A 135 -6.35 -13.79 13.24
CA VAL A 135 -7.29 -13.98 12.13
C VAL A 135 -7.11 -15.35 11.46
N PHE A 136 -5.86 -15.80 11.28
CA PHE A 136 -5.60 -17.13 10.71
C PHE A 136 -6.10 -18.24 11.61
N GLU A 137 -5.89 -18.15 12.93
CA GLU A 137 -6.41 -19.09 13.93
C GLU A 137 -7.95 -19.10 13.93
N GLU A 138 -8.59 -17.93 13.97
CA GLU A 138 -10.06 -17.79 13.93
C GLU A 138 -10.66 -18.40 12.64
N ARG A 139 -9.95 -18.29 11.51
CA ARG A 139 -10.37 -18.87 10.22
C ARG A 139 -9.87 -20.31 10.01
N ASN A 140 -9.18 -20.91 10.98
CA ASN A 140 -8.57 -22.24 10.89
C ASN A 140 -7.66 -22.41 9.64
N LEU A 141 -6.90 -21.37 9.32
CA LEU A 141 -5.99 -21.35 8.17
C LEU A 141 -4.59 -21.78 8.60
N ALA A 142 -4.01 -22.72 7.86
CA ALA A 142 -2.61 -23.06 8.01
C ALA A 142 -1.72 -21.95 7.41
N VAL A 143 -0.69 -21.56 8.15
CA VAL A 143 0.36 -20.66 7.66
C VAL A 143 1.55 -21.50 7.24
N ASP A 144 1.96 -21.43 5.98
CA ASP A 144 3.22 -22.00 5.51
C ASP A 144 4.30 -20.89 5.52
N PRO A 145 5.20 -20.86 6.52
CA PRO A 145 6.14 -19.77 6.68
C PRO A 145 7.22 -19.81 5.60
N ILE A 146 7.40 -18.69 4.89
CA ILE A 146 8.51 -18.51 3.95
C ILE A 146 9.82 -18.36 4.74
N GLN A 147 10.63 -19.43 4.77
CA GLN A 147 11.92 -19.49 5.45
C GLN A 147 13.08 -19.34 4.47
N VAL A 148 13.53 -18.10 4.26
CA VAL A 148 14.63 -17.77 3.33
C VAL A 148 15.83 -17.06 3.97
N PHE A 149 15.76 -16.76 5.27
CA PHE A 149 16.87 -16.17 6.00
C PHE A 149 17.79 -17.29 6.50
N ASP A 150 19.05 -17.33 6.05
CA ASP A 150 20.06 -18.27 6.54
C ASP A 150 21.00 -17.57 7.52
N PRO A 151 20.95 -17.89 8.83
CA PRO A 151 21.83 -17.26 9.82
C PRO A 151 23.31 -17.63 9.66
N ARG A 152 23.65 -18.53 8.72
CA ARG A 152 25.02 -18.93 8.39
C ARG A 152 25.55 -18.26 7.12
N GLU A 153 24.73 -17.47 6.43
CA GLU A 153 25.15 -16.72 5.24
C GLU A 153 26.28 -15.75 5.58
N ASP A 154 27.22 -15.57 4.65
CA ASP A 154 28.28 -14.56 4.75
C ASP A 154 27.65 -13.15 4.73
N PRO A 155 27.88 -12.28 5.74
CA PRO A 155 27.39 -10.91 5.74
C PRO A 155 27.79 -10.11 4.49
N GLU A 156 28.95 -10.40 3.87
CA GLU A 156 29.35 -9.72 2.62
C GLU A 156 28.44 -10.08 1.45
N GLU A 157 27.95 -11.31 1.38
CA GLU A 157 27.01 -11.73 0.35
C GLU A 157 25.63 -11.08 0.55
N LEU A 158 25.18 -10.97 1.81
CA LEU A 158 23.96 -10.26 2.17
C LEU A 158 24.04 -8.78 1.78
N LEU A 159 25.16 -8.12 2.09
CA LEU A 159 25.44 -6.74 1.69
C LEU A 159 25.45 -6.57 0.16
N ARG A 160 26.12 -7.47 -0.56
CA ARG A 160 26.20 -7.45 -2.04
C ARG A 160 24.80 -7.56 -2.66
N ARG A 161 24.00 -8.53 -2.20
CA ARG A 161 22.61 -8.72 -2.62
C ARG A 161 21.76 -7.49 -2.32
N GLY A 162 21.93 -6.90 -1.13
CA GLY A 162 21.22 -5.70 -0.73
C GLY A 162 21.54 -4.47 -1.58
N ARG A 163 22.83 -4.24 -1.86
CA ARG A 163 23.27 -3.17 -2.76
C ARG A 163 22.66 -3.33 -4.15
N ALA A 164 22.71 -4.55 -4.71
CA ALA A 164 22.13 -4.85 -6.01
C ALA A 164 20.61 -4.59 -6.04
N LYS A 165 19.86 -5.06 -5.02
CA LYS A 165 18.41 -4.85 -4.95
C LYS A 165 18.04 -3.37 -4.78
N ARG A 166 18.77 -2.63 -3.94
CA ARG A 166 18.56 -1.19 -3.75
C ARG A 166 18.80 -0.42 -5.04
N GLU A 167 19.84 -0.77 -5.78
CA GLU A 167 20.17 -0.16 -7.07
C GLU A 167 19.13 -0.48 -8.14
N GLU A 168 18.67 -1.73 -8.22
CA GLU A 168 17.58 -2.14 -9.11
C GLU A 168 16.31 -1.31 -8.88
N VAL A 169 15.91 -1.13 -7.61
CA VAL A 169 14.68 -0.44 -7.26
C VAL A 169 14.84 1.08 -7.33
N LEU A 170 15.83 1.66 -6.65
CA LEU A 170 15.98 3.11 -6.50
C LEU A 170 16.96 3.74 -7.49
N GLY A 171 17.65 2.95 -8.31
CA GLY A 171 18.71 3.39 -9.23
C GLY A 171 20.05 3.56 -8.54
N VAL A 172 21.07 3.95 -9.29
CA VAL A 172 22.40 4.26 -8.75
C VAL A 172 22.31 5.49 -7.83
N LEU A 173 22.88 5.42 -6.63
CA LEU A 173 23.06 6.61 -5.78
C LEU A 173 23.98 7.60 -6.50
N PRO A 174 23.64 8.90 -6.57
CA PRO A 174 24.65 9.90 -6.87
C PRO A 174 25.80 9.75 -5.85
N ALA A 175 27.05 9.96 -6.30
CA ALA A 175 28.19 10.03 -5.38
C ALA A 175 27.84 10.96 -4.21
N SER A 176 28.11 10.51 -2.98
CA SER A 176 27.46 11.02 -1.77
C SER A 176 27.52 12.55 -1.65
N ASN A 177 26.36 13.22 -1.74
CA ASN A 177 26.23 14.64 -1.39
C ASN A 177 26.00 14.81 0.12
N GLY A 178 26.75 14.09 0.97
CA GLY A 178 26.66 14.21 2.44
C GLY A 178 25.36 13.66 3.05
N ILE A 179 24.79 12.59 2.48
CA ILE A 179 23.51 11.97 2.91
C ILE A 179 23.75 10.70 3.75
N ALA A 180 24.91 10.06 3.60
CA ALA A 180 25.29 8.93 4.44
C ALA A 180 25.35 9.40 5.90
N VAL A 181 24.63 8.71 6.78
CA VAL A 181 24.68 8.98 8.22
C VAL A 181 26.07 8.55 8.72
N ASP A 182 26.38 7.27 8.52
CA ASP A 182 27.69 6.65 8.68
C ASP A 182 27.71 5.30 7.92
N GLU A 183 28.89 4.69 7.81
CA GLU A 183 29.08 3.44 7.05
C GLU A 183 28.34 2.25 7.67
N ASP A 184 28.26 2.17 9.00
CA ASP A 184 27.61 1.07 9.72
C ASP A 184 26.10 1.13 9.52
N TRP A 185 25.53 2.33 9.58
CA TRP A 185 24.11 2.60 9.32
C TRP A 185 23.72 2.21 7.90
N ASP A 186 24.49 2.66 6.91
CA ASP A 186 24.23 2.36 5.51
C ASP A 186 24.37 0.86 5.24
N ARG A 187 25.39 0.21 5.81
CA ARG A 187 25.59 -1.24 5.74
C ARG A 187 24.41 -2.00 6.32
N TYR A 188 23.94 -1.63 7.52
CA TYR A 188 22.81 -2.27 8.18
C TYR A 188 21.54 -2.25 7.32
N LEU A 189 21.21 -1.10 6.73
CA LEU A 189 20.04 -0.99 5.86
C LEU A 189 20.21 -1.78 4.56
N LEU A 190 21.41 -1.78 3.98
CA LEU A 190 21.69 -2.59 2.80
C LEU A 190 21.54 -4.09 3.11
N GLU A 191 22.07 -4.57 4.23
CA GLU A 191 21.98 -5.98 4.60
C GLU A 191 20.54 -6.42 4.94
N TYR A 192 19.86 -5.71 5.84
CA TYR A 192 18.60 -6.22 6.40
C TYR A 192 17.36 -5.72 5.67
N LEU A 193 17.27 -4.41 5.36
CA LEU A 193 16.12 -3.92 4.60
C LEU A 193 16.19 -4.40 3.15
N TRP A 194 17.31 -4.14 2.46
CA TRP A 194 17.41 -4.44 1.04
C TRP A 194 17.83 -5.89 0.74
N GLY A 195 18.83 -6.39 1.46
CA GLY A 195 19.40 -7.72 1.27
C GLY A 195 18.48 -8.80 1.81
N SER A 196 17.86 -8.59 2.98
CA SER A 196 16.92 -9.56 3.55
C SER A 196 15.49 -9.31 3.07
N VAL A 197 14.85 -8.19 3.42
CA VAL A 197 13.39 -8.01 3.22
C VAL A 197 12.99 -7.83 1.76
N TRP A 198 13.62 -6.92 1.01
CA TRP A 198 13.26 -6.66 -0.39
C TRP A 198 13.57 -7.82 -1.35
N THR A 199 14.37 -8.80 -0.93
CA THR A 199 14.70 -9.99 -1.76
C THR A 199 13.87 -11.22 -1.41
N ARG A 200 13.01 -11.16 -0.38
CA ARG A 200 12.15 -12.29 -0.02
C ARG A 200 11.21 -12.64 -1.18
N PRO A 201 10.86 -13.92 -1.37
CA PRO A 201 9.82 -14.31 -2.32
C PRO A 201 8.42 -14.00 -1.74
N GLY A 202 7.37 -14.31 -2.50
CA GLY A 202 5.97 -14.17 -2.04
C GLY A 202 5.27 -12.89 -2.47
N LEU A 203 6.01 -11.80 -2.69
CA LEU A 203 5.53 -10.57 -3.35
C LEU A 203 6.48 -10.18 -4.48
N ASP A 204 5.92 -9.78 -5.61
CA ASP A 204 6.69 -9.15 -6.69
C ASP A 204 7.13 -7.72 -6.32
N LEU A 205 8.00 -7.13 -7.15
CA LEU A 205 8.58 -5.81 -6.87
C LEU A 205 7.53 -4.70 -6.82
N GLN A 206 6.51 -4.75 -7.68
CA GLN A 206 5.46 -3.72 -7.69
C GLN A 206 4.60 -3.82 -6.44
N SER A 207 4.26 -5.03 -6.00
CA SER A 207 3.55 -5.30 -4.75
C SER A 207 4.34 -4.78 -3.54
N ARG A 208 5.65 -5.08 -3.48
CA ARG A 208 6.52 -4.53 -2.43
C ARG A 208 6.55 -3.01 -2.43
N MET A 209 6.63 -2.41 -3.62
CA MET A 209 6.60 -0.96 -3.78
C MET A 209 5.25 -0.35 -3.39
N ILE A 210 4.12 -1.01 -3.67
CA ILE A 210 2.79 -0.58 -3.22
C ILE A 210 2.74 -0.56 -1.68
N CYS A 211 3.18 -1.62 -1.01
CA CYS A 211 3.25 -1.64 0.46
C CYS A 211 4.11 -0.48 1.00
N THR A 212 5.29 -0.26 0.40
CA THR A 212 6.22 0.81 0.81
C THR A 212 5.62 2.20 0.57
N LEU A 213 5.11 2.49 -0.64
CA LEU A 213 4.49 3.78 -0.94
C LEU A 213 3.20 4.03 -0.15
N SER A 214 2.54 2.99 0.35
CA SER A 214 1.37 3.14 1.22
C SER A 214 1.71 3.70 2.59
N VAL A 215 2.93 3.46 3.09
CA VAL A 215 3.36 3.89 4.44
C VAL A 215 4.26 5.12 4.44
N LEU A 216 5.08 5.31 3.39
CA LEU A 216 6.02 6.43 3.34
C LEU A 216 5.40 7.83 3.51
N PRO A 217 4.17 8.13 3.01
CA PRO A 217 3.53 9.42 3.27
C PRO A 217 3.36 9.77 4.76
N LEU A 218 3.32 8.76 5.64
CA LEU A 218 3.16 8.93 7.08
C LEU A 218 4.47 9.15 7.82
N VAL A 219 5.55 8.49 7.38
CA VAL A 219 6.77 8.32 8.18
C VAL A 219 8.03 8.90 7.53
N ALA A 220 8.01 9.14 6.23
CA ALA A 220 9.20 9.44 5.47
C ALA A 220 9.42 10.95 5.28
N THR A 221 10.68 11.32 5.02
CA THR A 221 10.99 12.66 4.52
C THR A 221 10.52 12.82 3.08
N ASN A 222 10.26 14.07 2.67
CA ASN A 222 9.90 14.38 1.27
C ASN A 222 10.95 13.92 0.26
N ARG A 223 12.22 13.81 0.66
CA ARG A 223 13.29 13.27 -0.20
C ARG A 223 13.09 11.78 -0.42
N SER A 224 12.95 11.02 0.66
CA SER A 224 12.74 9.56 0.59
C SER A 224 11.49 9.20 -0.20
N LEU A 225 10.38 9.94 -0.02
CA LEU A 225 9.17 9.73 -0.81
C LEU A 225 9.41 9.98 -2.32
N ARG A 226 10.13 11.06 -2.69
CA ARG A 226 10.50 11.31 -4.10
C ARG A 226 11.35 10.18 -4.68
N ASP A 227 12.31 9.67 -3.91
CA ASP A 227 13.19 8.61 -4.37
C ASP A 227 12.43 7.30 -4.61
N HIS A 228 11.47 6.96 -3.75
CA HIS A 228 10.63 5.78 -3.94
C HIS A 228 9.59 5.96 -5.06
N VAL A 229 9.06 7.17 -5.29
CA VAL A 229 8.22 7.43 -6.48
C VAL A 229 9.03 7.25 -7.77
N ARG A 230 10.27 7.76 -7.82
CA ARG A 230 11.17 7.49 -8.96
C ARG A 230 11.48 6.00 -9.10
N GLY A 231 11.67 5.31 -7.98
CA GLY A 231 11.90 3.87 -7.96
C GLY A 231 10.72 3.08 -8.50
N ALA A 232 9.49 3.43 -8.09
CA ALA A 232 8.26 2.84 -8.59
C ALA A 232 8.17 2.91 -10.12
N LEU A 233 8.44 4.09 -10.68
CA LEU A 233 8.48 4.27 -12.13
C LEU A 233 9.57 3.44 -12.81
N ARG A 234 10.75 3.33 -12.17
CA ARG A 234 11.86 2.51 -12.70
C ARG A 234 11.51 1.03 -12.78
N ILE A 235 10.81 0.50 -11.78
CA ILE A 235 10.37 -0.90 -11.75
C ILE A 235 9.07 -1.14 -12.56
N GLY A 236 8.67 -0.16 -13.38
CA GLY A 236 7.57 -0.29 -14.35
C GLY A 236 6.18 -0.03 -13.79
N MET A 237 6.03 0.66 -12.65
CA MET A 237 4.72 1.19 -12.26
C MET A 237 4.39 2.42 -13.10
N GLU A 238 3.13 2.55 -13.52
CA GLU A 238 2.63 3.70 -14.26
C GLU A 238 2.37 4.90 -13.34
N GLU A 239 2.45 6.12 -13.89
CA GLU A 239 2.12 7.34 -13.14
C GLU A 239 0.67 7.33 -12.63
N GLU A 240 -0.24 6.73 -13.40
CA GLU A 240 -1.64 6.53 -13.00
C GLU A 240 -1.75 5.61 -11.77
N GLN A 241 -1.02 4.48 -11.74
CA GLN A 241 -1.02 3.56 -10.60
C GLN A 241 -0.55 4.25 -9.31
N ILE A 242 0.51 5.04 -9.39
CA ILE A 242 1.05 5.79 -8.24
C ILE A 242 0.06 6.88 -7.79
N ASN A 243 -0.55 7.59 -8.73
CA ASN A 243 -1.55 8.61 -8.42
C ASN A 243 -2.79 8.00 -7.75
N GLU A 244 -3.27 6.86 -8.25
CA GLU A 244 -4.42 6.15 -7.70
C GLU A 244 -4.11 5.51 -6.35
N LEU A 245 -2.86 5.07 -6.12
CA LEU A 245 -2.40 4.61 -4.81
C LEU A 245 -2.52 5.73 -3.79
N PHE A 246 -1.95 6.90 -4.07
CA PHE A 246 -2.04 8.02 -3.12
C PHE A 246 -3.46 8.59 -3.01
N PHE A 247 -4.29 8.51 -4.06
CA PHE A 247 -5.71 8.85 -3.97
C PHE A 247 -6.45 7.90 -3.01
N HIS A 248 -6.16 6.60 -3.11
CA HIS A 248 -6.71 5.55 -2.25
C HIS A 248 -6.44 5.82 -0.77
N LEU A 249 -5.23 6.29 -0.45
CA LEU A 249 -4.85 6.62 0.93
C LEU A 249 -5.70 7.71 1.57
N THR A 250 -6.41 8.55 0.79
CA THR A 250 -7.24 9.66 1.31
C THR A 250 -8.21 9.21 2.42
N PHE A 251 -8.83 8.04 2.28
CA PHE A 251 -9.78 7.52 3.29
C PHE A 251 -9.13 6.93 4.53
N TYR A 252 -7.84 6.60 4.46
CA TYR A 252 -7.11 5.93 5.53
C TYR A 252 -6.20 6.91 6.30
N THR A 253 -5.50 7.79 5.58
CA THR A 253 -4.55 8.77 6.14
C THR A 253 -5.15 10.16 6.28
N GLY A 254 -6.29 10.43 5.66
CA GLY A 254 -6.87 11.77 5.52
C GLY A 254 -6.33 12.55 4.33
N GLU A 255 -7.07 13.61 3.96
CA GLU A 255 -6.84 14.44 2.76
C GLU A 255 -5.44 15.05 2.72
N SER A 256 -4.99 15.69 3.79
CA SER A 256 -3.74 16.45 3.79
C SER A 256 -2.52 15.58 3.46
N ILE A 257 -2.46 14.37 4.02
CA ILE A 257 -1.34 13.44 3.83
C ILE A 257 -1.36 12.87 2.41
N ALA A 258 -2.52 12.41 1.95
CA ALA A 258 -2.70 11.88 0.60
C ALA A 258 -2.42 12.95 -0.47
N ARG A 259 -2.94 14.17 -0.29
CA ARG A 259 -2.69 15.30 -1.19
C ARG A 259 -1.20 15.66 -1.24
N HIS A 260 -0.52 15.72 -0.10
CA HIS A 260 0.91 16.02 -0.06
C HIS A 260 1.73 14.98 -0.83
N ALA A 261 1.44 13.69 -0.64
CA ALA A 261 2.08 12.62 -1.41
C ALA A 261 1.84 12.76 -2.92
N ARG A 262 0.62 13.09 -3.34
CA ARG A 262 0.29 13.34 -4.76
C ARG A 262 1.02 14.55 -5.34
N VAL A 263 1.17 15.63 -4.57
CA VAL A 263 1.95 16.80 -5.00
C VAL A 263 3.40 16.40 -5.26
N ILE A 264 4.01 15.67 -4.32
CA ILE A 264 5.36 15.14 -4.47
C ILE A 264 5.48 14.21 -5.69
N ALA A 265 4.50 13.34 -5.92
CA ALA A 265 4.50 12.46 -7.08
C ALA A 265 4.48 13.24 -8.39
N ARG A 266 3.58 14.24 -8.49
CA ARG A 266 3.47 15.13 -9.66
C ARG A 266 4.74 15.91 -9.94
N GLU A 267 5.45 16.37 -8.91
CA GLU A 267 6.77 17.02 -9.08
C GLU A 267 7.80 16.07 -9.70
N VAL A 268 7.74 14.77 -9.38
CA VAL A 268 8.62 13.75 -9.97
C VAL A 268 8.22 13.49 -11.43
N PHE A 269 6.92 13.38 -11.72
CA PHE A 269 6.39 13.15 -13.07
C PHE A 269 6.76 14.29 -14.03
N ALA A 270 6.50 15.55 -13.63
CA ALA A 270 6.78 16.73 -14.46
C ALA A 270 8.26 16.91 -14.82
N ARG A 271 9.19 16.38 -14.02
CA ARG A 271 10.64 16.43 -14.33
C ARG A 271 11.08 15.38 -15.34
N ARG A 272 10.21 14.46 -15.74
CA ARG A 272 10.46 13.44 -16.77
C ARG A 272 9.99 13.88 -18.14
N GLU A 273 8.99 14.77 -18.21
CA GLU A 273 8.59 15.38 -19.46
C GLU A 273 9.77 16.25 -19.96
N PRO A 274 10.26 16.04 -21.20
CA PRO A 274 11.21 16.97 -21.78
C PRO A 274 10.58 18.35 -21.78
N SER A 275 11.34 19.37 -21.39
CA SER A 275 10.94 20.75 -21.60
C SER A 275 10.57 20.90 -23.07
N SER A 276 9.28 21.07 -23.37
CA SER A 276 8.83 21.39 -24.71
C SER A 276 9.42 22.76 -25.06
N GLU A 277 10.46 22.74 -25.89
CA GLU A 277 11.04 23.93 -26.54
C GLU A 277 9.99 24.69 -27.36
#